data_AF-A0A3D4QXI4-F1
#
_entry.id   AF-A0A3D4QXI4-F1
#
_cell.length_a   1.000
_cell.length_b   1.000
_cell.length_c   1.000
_cell.angle_alpha   90.00
_cell.angle_beta   90.00
_cell.angle_gamma   90.00
#
_symmetry.space_group_name_H-M   'P 1'
#
loop_
_entity.id
_entity.type
_entity.pdbx_description
1 polymer ?
#
loop_
_entity_poly.entity_id
_entity_poly.type
_entity_poly.pdbx_seq_one_letter_code
_entity_poly.pdbx_strand_id
1 'polypeptide(L)'
;MAAGYTDTPKNWSQLEPYVLVKKNRITDEIIRKKKCFFYDTCSFRVHANLGIEDAAHILEYVKMQGGIFVITRCILMELASHSGVLNPEYIQYIKNIYQFGIPVLVMYEEGIFDVMEVCFSTNAVINSYLIWAVRMFKGPVSTITEILNQNDTLCDEVIKAKNPENRAMYRNFFSAVRDNKEAGDNLGEELLAICLHILSHIPGEEDGKFCIITDDKGAAGKIDTLFKKTINQFKGKSIIIFSTPKLAQVLYAEKLLVNKEDVLAILKAGSNGNLLVLGTRNFDLRVNEIRITCDKLAELIMQPNGINVIF
;
A
#
# COMPACT_ATOMS: atom_id res chain seq x y z
N MET A 1 -11.88 27.49 8.02
CA MET A 1 -12.32 26.27 8.71
C MET A 1 -11.76 25.11 7.93
N ALA A 2 -10.74 24.42 8.47
CA ALA A 2 -10.15 23.26 7.81
C ALA A 2 -11.24 22.18 7.71
N ALA A 3 -11.44 21.62 6.51
CA ALA A 3 -12.35 20.50 6.31
C ALA A 3 -11.77 19.30 7.08
N GLY A 4 -12.32 19.00 8.24
CA GLY A 4 -11.88 17.86 9.05
C GLY A 4 -12.13 16.56 8.31
N TYR A 5 -11.12 15.70 8.26
CA TYR A 5 -11.28 14.34 7.76
C TYR A 5 -12.40 13.63 8.50
N THR A 6 -13.26 12.94 7.76
CA THR A 6 -14.26 12.08 8.37
C THR A 6 -13.66 10.68 8.48
N ASP A 7 -13.47 10.18 9.70
CA ASP A 7 -12.92 8.83 9.94
C ASP A 7 -13.76 7.78 9.19
N THR A 8 -15.09 7.80 9.38
CA THR A 8 -16.02 6.97 8.59
C THR A 8 -16.69 7.82 7.50
N PRO A 9 -16.54 7.47 6.21
CA PRO A 9 -17.25 8.17 5.14
C PRO A 9 -18.77 8.15 5.35
N LYS A 10 -19.47 9.25 5.04
CA LYS A 10 -20.93 9.38 5.28
C LYS A 10 -21.75 8.33 4.52
N ASN A 11 -21.26 7.86 3.39
CA ASN A 11 -21.89 6.82 2.55
C ASN A 11 -21.32 5.42 2.79
N TRP A 12 -20.71 5.16 3.96
CA TRP A 12 -20.13 3.87 4.32
C TRP A 12 -21.07 2.67 4.14
N SER A 13 -22.37 2.84 4.40
CA SER A 13 -23.39 1.78 4.23
C SER A 13 -23.48 1.23 2.80
N GLN A 14 -23.05 2.00 1.79
CA GLN A 14 -22.99 1.54 0.40
C GLN A 14 -21.79 0.65 0.11
N LEU A 15 -20.75 0.73 0.94
CA LEU A 15 -19.50 0.01 0.81
C LEU A 15 -19.46 -1.23 1.73
N GLU A 16 -19.98 -1.09 2.94
CA GLU A 16 -19.93 -2.09 4.03
C GLU A 16 -20.26 -3.54 3.60
N PRO A 17 -21.27 -3.81 2.75
CA PRO A 17 -21.59 -5.18 2.34
C PRO A 17 -20.48 -5.86 1.50
N TYR A 18 -19.59 -5.09 0.90
CA TYR A 18 -18.58 -5.54 -0.07
C TYR A 18 -17.18 -5.64 0.53
N VAL A 19 -17.01 -5.28 1.81
CA VAL A 19 -15.71 -5.25 2.49
C VAL A 19 -15.74 -6.03 3.81
N LEU A 20 -14.59 -6.53 4.21
CA LEU A 20 -14.39 -7.18 5.50
C LEU A 20 -13.79 -6.19 6.50
N VAL A 21 -14.52 -5.94 7.58
CA VAL A 21 -14.12 -5.02 8.67
C VAL A 21 -13.96 -5.69 10.03
N LYS A 22 -14.38 -6.94 10.17
CA LYS A 22 -14.30 -7.67 11.45
C LYS A 22 -12.86 -8.10 11.71
N LYS A 23 -12.27 -7.62 12.81
CA LYS A 23 -10.87 -7.88 13.21
C LYS A 23 -10.44 -9.34 13.05
N ASN A 24 -11.14 -10.28 13.68
CA ASN A 24 -10.77 -11.70 13.60
C ASN A 24 -10.74 -12.22 12.16
N ARG A 25 -11.68 -11.78 11.31
CA ARG A 25 -11.71 -12.16 9.90
C ARG A 25 -10.57 -11.51 9.10
N ILE A 26 -10.22 -10.27 9.41
CA ILE A 26 -9.08 -9.58 8.79
C ILE A 26 -7.78 -10.35 9.07
N THR A 27 -7.56 -10.71 10.34
CA THR A 27 -6.39 -11.50 10.75
C THR A 27 -6.33 -12.84 10.02
N ASP A 28 -7.44 -13.59 10.01
CA ASP A 28 -7.53 -14.87 9.32
C ASP A 28 -7.22 -14.75 7.82
N GLU A 29 -7.76 -13.74 7.15
CA GLU A 29 -7.53 -13.51 5.71
C GLU A 29 -6.08 -13.15 5.40
N ILE A 30 -5.47 -12.24 6.17
CA ILE A 30 -4.07 -11.83 5.97
C ILE A 30 -3.12 -13.03 6.12
N ILE A 31 -3.34 -13.88 7.13
CA ILE A 31 -2.50 -15.05 7.37
C ILE A 31 -2.71 -16.11 6.28
N ARG A 32 -3.96 -16.41 5.91
CA ARG A 32 -4.26 -17.53 4.98
C ARG A 32 -3.95 -17.24 3.52
N LYS A 33 -3.99 -15.97 3.10
CA LYS A 33 -3.87 -15.61 1.69
C LYS A 33 -2.42 -15.62 1.23
N LYS A 34 -2.22 -16.00 -0.03
CA LYS A 34 -0.88 -16.07 -0.64
C LYS A 34 -0.28 -14.69 -0.85
N LYS A 35 -1.09 -13.73 -1.28
CA LYS A 35 -0.68 -12.34 -1.47
C LYS A 35 -1.67 -11.34 -0.87
N CYS A 36 -1.13 -10.26 -0.32
CA CYS A 36 -1.90 -9.14 0.21
C CYS A 36 -1.46 -7.87 -0.51
N PHE A 37 -2.36 -7.27 -1.30
CA PHE A 37 -2.11 -6.06 -2.06
C PHE A 37 -2.65 -4.85 -1.29
N PHE A 38 -1.74 -4.03 -0.77
CA PHE A 38 -2.06 -2.78 -0.09
C PHE A 38 -2.16 -1.67 -1.12
N TYR A 39 -3.30 -0.98 -1.10
CA TYR A 39 -3.51 0.19 -1.94
C TYR A 39 -3.08 1.46 -1.23
N ASP A 40 -2.30 2.26 -1.94
CA ASP A 40 -2.18 3.69 -1.71
C ASP A 40 -3.39 4.43 -2.35
N THR A 41 -3.69 5.64 -1.86
CA THR A 41 -4.77 6.49 -2.34
C THR A 41 -4.61 6.85 -3.81
N CYS A 42 -3.40 7.25 -4.24
CA CYS A 42 -3.17 7.72 -5.60
C CYS A 42 -3.43 6.61 -6.63
N SER A 43 -2.83 5.44 -6.42
CA SER A 43 -3.01 4.27 -7.30
C SER A 43 -4.44 3.73 -7.26
N PHE A 44 -5.11 3.74 -6.09
CA PHE A 44 -6.51 3.35 -5.99
C PHE A 44 -7.41 4.25 -6.85
N ARG A 45 -7.21 5.58 -6.79
CA ARG A 45 -7.96 6.53 -7.63
C ARG A 45 -7.73 6.28 -9.11
N VAL A 46 -6.50 5.99 -9.50
CA VAL A 46 -6.15 5.66 -10.88
C VAL A 46 -6.90 4.40 -11.34
N HIS A 47 -6.80 3.30 -10.59
CA HIS A 47 -7.42 2.04 -10.96
C HIS A 47 -8.95 2.07 -10.90
N ALA A 48 -9.54 2.85 -9.99
CA ALA A 48 -10.99 2.98 -9.91
C ALA A 48 -11.61 3.75 -11.09
N ASN A 49 -10.81 4.53 -11.83
CA ASN A 49 -11.23 5.24 -13.03
C ASN A 49 -10.98 4.46 -14.33
N LEU A 50 -10.44 3.24 -14.24
CA LEU A 50 -10.31 2.36 -15.40
C LEU A 50 -11.68 1.90 -15.92
N GLY A 51 -11.73 1.60 -17.22
CA GLY A 51 -12.84 0.85 -17.78
C GLY A 51 -12.99 -0.51 -17.09
N ILE A 52 -14.21 -1.04 -17.05
CA ILE A 52 -14.50 -2.32 -16.38
C ILE A 52 -13.65 -3.46 -16.96
N GLU A 53 -13.46 -3.46 -18.29
CA GLU A 53 -12.65 -4.46 -18.99
C GLU A 53 -11.16 -4.31 -18.63
N ASP A 54 -10.61 -3.09 -18.66
CA ASP A 54 -9.21 -2.83 -18.32
C ASP A 54 -8.90 -3.18 -16.85
N ALA A 55 -9.80 -2.81 -15.94
CA ALA A 55 -9.72 -3.17 -14.53
C ALA A 55 -9.76 -4.68 -14.33
N ALA A 56 -10.52 -5.42 -15.14
CA ALA A 56 -10.65 -6.87 -15.02
C ALA A 56 -9.32 -7.59 -15.18
N HIS A 57 -8.39 -7.09 -16.01
CA HIS A 57 -7.05 -7.67 -16.13
C HIS A 57 -6.25 -7.60 -14.82
N ILE A 58 -6.36 -6.48 -14.10
CA ILE A 58 -5.73 -6.33 -12.77
C ILE A 58 -6.37 -7.30 -11.77
N LEU A 59 -7.70 -7.42 -11.79
CA LEU A 59 -8.43 -8.30 -10.88
C LEU A 59 -8.13 -9.79 -11.17
N GLU A 60 -8.04 -10.16 -12.45
CA GLU A 60 -7.68 -11.50 -12.87
C GLU A 60 -6.30 -11.91 -12.37
N TYR A 61 -5.32 -11.03 -12.51
CA TYR A 61 -3.99 -11.24 -11.93
C TYR A 61 -4.05 -11.47 -10.43
N VAL A 62 -4.71 -10.59 -9.67
CA VAL A 62 -4.80 -10.73 -8.21
C VAL A 62 -5.49 -12.03 -7.81
N LYS A 63 -6.54 -12.42 -8.53
CA LYS A 63 -7.25 -13.70 -8.32
C LYS A 63 -6.36 -14.91 -8.61
N MET A 64 -5.63 -14.90 -9.72
CA MET A 64 -4.66 -15.96 -10.07
C MET A 64 -3.57 -16.11 -9.01
N GLN A 65 -3.12 -15.00 -8.44
CA GLN A 65 -2.14 -14.99 -7.35
C GLN A 65 -2.73 -15.42 -5.99
N GLY A 66 -4.04 -15.74 -5.92
CA GLY A 66 -4.72 -16.07 -4.67
C GLY A 66 -4.72 -14.91 -3.67
N GLY A 67 -4.77 -13.68 -4.20
CA GLY A 67 -4.57 -12.46 -3.45
C GLY A 67 -5.84 -11.87 -2.83
N ILE A 68 -5.63 -10.86 -1.98
CA ILE A 68 -6.65 -9.96 -1.43
C ILE A 68 -6.20 -8.51 -1.57
N PHE A 69 -7.16 -7.60 -1.53
CA PHE A 69 -6.87 -6.18 -1.41
C PHE A 69 -7.04 -5.70 0.04
N VAL A 70 -6.13 -4.84 0.49
CA VAL A 70 -6.15 -4.24 1.82
C VAL A 70 -6.13 -2.72 1.67
N ILE A 71 -7.11 -2.07 2.27
CA ILE A 71 -7.24 -0.62 2.35
C ILE A 71 -7.17 -0.25 3.83
N THR A 72 -6.15 0.50 4.23
CA THR A 72 -6.07 0.96 5.62
C THR A 72 -6.99 2.14 5.86
N ARG A 73 -7.25 2.44 7.13
CA ARG A 73 -8.18 3.50 7.50
C ARG A 73 -7.69 4.87 7.03
N CYS A 74 -6.39 5.15 7.14
CA CYS A 74 -5.79 6.40 6.67
C CYS A 74 -6.05 6.63 5.17
N ILE A 75 -5.90 5.58 4.35
CA ILE A 75 -6.19 5.63 2.91
C ILE A 75 -7.68 5.85 2.64
N LEU A 76 -8.56 5.16 3.38
CA LEU A 76 -10.00 5.40 3.25
C LEU A 76 -10.39 6.85 3.58
N MET A 77 -9.78 7.43 4.62
CA MET A 77 -9.98 8.82 5.01
C MET A 77 -9.53 9.78 3.88
N GLU A 78 -8.41 9.50 3.23
CA GLU A 78 -7.94 10.26 2.06
C GLU A 78 -8.84 10.15 0.84
N LEU A 79 -9.43 8.99 0.60
CA LEU A 79 -10.39 8.81 -0.48
C LEU A 79 -11.69 9.62 -0.25
N ALA A 80 -12.05 9.89 1.00
CA ALA A 80 -13.24 10.66 1.37
C ALA A 80 -12.98 12.13 1.75
N SER A 81 -11.72 12.60 1.67
CA SER A 81 -11.27 13.84 2.30
C SER A 81 -11.97 15.11 1.83
N HIS A 82 -12.35 15.18 0.55
CA HIS A 82 -12.87 16.42 -0.04
C HIS A 82 -14.32 16.74 0.40
N SER A 83 -15.16 15.72 0.60
CA SER A 83 -16.61 15.87 0.84
C SER A 83 -17.10 15.11 2.09
N GLY A 84 -16.24 14.28 2.69
CA GLY A 84 -16.61 13.27 3.67
C GLY A 84 -17.40 12.09 3.05
N VAL A 85 -17.43 11.99 1.72
CA VAL A 85 -18.18 10.99 0.95
C VAL A 85 -17.23 10.34 -0.05
N LEU A 86 -17.29 9.01 -0.18
CA LEU A 86 -16.55 8.29 -1.22
C LEU A 86 -17.20 8.53 -2.58
N ASN A 87 -16.39 8.77 -3.61
CA ASN A 87 -16.89 8.93 -4.96
C ASN A 87 -17.58 7.65 -5.46
N PRO A 88 -18.62 7.77 -6.32
CA PRO A 88 -19.33 6.61 -6.87
C PRO A 88 -18.42 5.61 -7.58
N GLU A 89 -17.40 6.09 -8.28
CA GLU A 89 -16.42 5.27 -9.00
C GLU A 89 -15.63 4.37 -8.04
N TYR A 90 -15.29 4.87 -6.86
CA TYR A 90 -14.55 4.11 -5.83
C TYR A 90 -15.41 2.98 -5.25
N ILE A 91 -16.68 3.26 -4.98
CA ILE A 91 -17.64 2.27 -4.51
C ILE A 91 -17.89 1.22 -5.59
N GLN A 92 -18.06 1.67 -6.84
CA GLN A 92 -18.27 0.75 -7.97
C GLN A 92 -17.06 -0.15 -8.19
N TYR A 93 -15.85 0.39 -8.10
CA TYR A 93 -14.63 -0.40 -8.20
C TYR A 93 -14.55 -1.48 -7.12
N ILE A 94 -14.84 -1.15 -5.86
CA ILE A 94 -14.85 -2.15 -4.77
C ILE A 94 -15.96 -3.20 -4.97
N LYS A 95 -17.13 -2.81 -5.46
CA LYS A 95 -18.18 -3.75 -5.86
C LYS A 95 -17.71 -4.71 -6.95
N ASN A 96 -17.01 -4.19 -7.96
CA ASN A 96 -16.45 -5.01 -9.04
C ASN A 96 -15.42 -6.01 -8.49
N ILE A 97 -14.52 -5.58 -7.59
CA ILE A 97 -13.56 -6.47 -6.92
C ILE A 97 -14.28 -7.60 -6.18
N TYR A 98 -15.30 -7.25 -5.39
CA TYR A 98 -16.09 -8.22 -4.65
C TYR A 98 -16.81 -9.22 -5.57
N GLN A 99 -17.44 -8.74 -6.64
CA GLN A 99 -18.12 -9.57 -7.64
C GLN A 99 -17.14 -10.50 -8.38
N PHE A 100 -15.90 -10.07 -8.56
CA PHE A 100 -14.83 -10.90 -9.12
C PHE A 100 -14.40 -12.05 -8.18
N GLY A 101 -14.84 -12.01 -6.92
CA GLY A 101 -14.57 -13.00 -5.88
C GLY A 101 -13.29 -12.73 -5.09
N ILE A 102 -12.80 -11.49 -5.10
CA ILE A 102 -11.60 -11.09 -4.35
C ILE A 102 -12.04 -10.37 -3.07
N PRO A 103 -11.62 -10.86 -1.89
CA PRO A 103 -11.88 -10.16 -0.63
C PRO A 103 -11.18 -8.79 -0.60
N VAL A 104 -11.91 -7.79 -0.11
CA VAL A 104 -11.39 -6.45 0.19
C VAL A 104 -11.45 -6.24 1.69
N LEU A 105 -10.31 -6.01 2.31
CA LEU A 105 -10.19 -5.70 3.73
C LEU A 105 -10.15 -4.20 3.93
N VAL A 106 -10.97 -3.69 4.84
CA VAL A 106 -10.83 -2.32 5.36
C VAL A 106 -10.49 -2.42 6.83
N MET A 107 -9.29 -1.97 7.19
CA MET A 107 -8.77 -2.14 8.54
C MET A 107 -8.13 -0.88 9.09
N TYR A 108 -8.28 -0.72 10.40
CA TYR A 108 -7.47 0.22 11.17
C TYR A 108 -6.04 -0.31 11.27
N GLU A 109 -5.04 0.56 11.14
CA GLU A 109 -3.62 0.21 11.16
C GLU A 109 -3.21 -0.47 12.47
N GLU A 110 -3.80 -0.07 13.61
CA GLU A 110 -3.59 -0.72 14.91
C GLU A 110 -4.02 -2.21 14.94
N GLY A 111 -4.86 -2.64 14.00
CA GLY A 111 -5.27 -4.04 13.85
C GLY A 111 -4.12 -4.97 13.46
N ILE A 112 -2.97 -4.44 13.03
CA ILE A 112 -1.76 -5.25 12.77
C ILE A 112 -1.28 -5.94 14.04
N PHE A 113 -1.48 -5.33 15.22
CA PHE A 113 -1.15 -6.00 16.48
C PHE A 113 -1.87 -7.35 16.59
N ASP A 114 -3.17 -7.38 16.26
CA ASP A 114 -3.99 -8.59 16.33
C ASP A 114 -3.49 -9.66 15.32
N VAL A 115 -2.90 -9.24 14.19
CA VAL A 115 -2.26 -10.16 13.22
C VAL A 115 -0.97 -10.75 13.79
N MET A 116 -0.11 -9.90 14.35
CA MET A 116 1.17 -10.32 14.92
C MET A 116 0.99 -11.18 16.18
N GLU A 117 -0.04 -10.93 16.97
CA GLU A 117 -0.38 -11.70 18.19
C GLU A 117 -0.69 -13.17 17.87
N VAL A 118 -1.18 -13.49 16.67
CA VAL A 118 -1.36 -14.89 16.25
C VAL A 118 -0.02 -15.61 16.02
N CYS A 119 1.03 -14.86 15.68
CA CYS A 119 2.32 -15.41 15.26
C CYS A 119 3.39 -15.36 16.35
N PHE A 120 3.25 -14.49 17.34
CA PHE A 120 4.26 -14.22 18.36
C PHE A 120 3.70 -14.36 19.78
N SER A 121 4.51 -14.86 20.70
CA SER A 121 4.07 -15.22 22.05
C SER A 121 4.13 -14.09 23.08
N THR A 122 4.80 -12.96 22.78
CA THR A 122 4.96 -11.86 23.74
C THR A 122 4.72 -10.49 23.11
N ASN A 123 4.13 -9.58 23.88
CA ASN A 123 3.88 -8.21 23.44
C ASN A 123 5.19 -7.47 23.18
N ALA A 124 6.22 -7.67 24.01
CA ALA A 124 7.53 -7.08 23.80
C ALA A 124 8.13 -7.37 22.41
N VAL A 125 7.97 -8.59 21.88
CA VAL A 125 8.47 -8.92 20.53
C VAL A 125 7.64 -8.19 19.47
N ILE A 126 6.31 -8.22 19.57
CA ILE A 126 5.42 -7.55 18.62
C ILE A 126 5.67 -6.03 18.61
N ASN A 127 5.80 -5.43 19.78
CA ASN A 127 6.07 -4.01 19.95
C ASN A 127 7.47 -3.63 19.47
N SER A 128 8.45 -4.53 19.58
CA SER A 128 9.80 -4.28 19.06
C SER A 128 9.79 -4.01 17.56
N TYR A 129 8.92 -4.67 16.78
CA TYR A 129 8.79 -4.41 15.34
C TYR A 129 8.25 -3.01 15.06
N LEU A 130 7.24 -2.55 15.79
CA LEU A 130 6.73 -1.17 15.65
C LEU A 130 7.80 -0.14 16.03
N ILE A 131 8.43 -0.30 17.19
CA ILE A 131 9.51 0.56 17.68
C ILE A 131 10.60 0.68 16.62
N TRP A 132 11.01 -0.45 16.08
CA TRP A 132 12.10 -0.51 15.13
C TRP A 132 11.72 0.08 13.77
N ALA A 133 10.52 -0.21 13.26
CA ALA A 133 9.99 0.39 12.03
C ALA A 133 9.94 1.92 12.14
N VAL A 134 9.39 2.45 13.24
CA VAL A 134 9.28 3.90 13.46
C VAL A 134 10.66 4.55 13.61
N ARG A 135 11.60 3.92 14.34
CA ARG A 135 12.97 4.43 14.47
C ARG A 135 13.69 4.55 13.14
N MET A 136 13.52 3.59 12.23
CA MET A 136 14.17 3.62 10.91
C MET A 136 13.45 4.47 9.89
N PHE A 137 12.14 4.64 10.06
CA PHE A 137 11.36 5.55 9.25
C PHE A 137 11.68 7.01 9.58
N LYS A 138 12.05 7.31 10.84
CA LYS A 138 12.35 8.67 11.31
C LYS A 138 13.34 9.39 10.39
N GLY A 139 12.82 10.33 9.63
CA GLY A 139 13.56 11.27 8.80
C GLY A 139 13.58 12.68 9.40
N PRO A 140 14.44 13.59 8.89
CA PRO A 140 14.48 14.98 9.33
C PRO A 140 13.20 15.76 9.03
N VAL A 141 12.42 15.32 8.04
CA VAL A 141 11.12 15.90 7.67
C VAL A 141 10.14 14.75 7.46
N SER A 142 9.28 14.48 8.45
CA SER A 142 8.14 13.57 8.33
C SER A 142 7.06 13.97 9.33
N THR A 143 5.79 13.81 8.95
CA THR A 143 4.64 14.12 9.82
C THR A 143 4.71 13.28 11.10
N ILE A 144 5.15 12.02 10.99
CA ILE A 144 5.37 11.14 12.15
C ILE A 144 6.46 11.70 13.08
N THR A 145 7.57 12.22 12.53
CA THR A 145 8.63 12.84 13.34
C THR A 145 8.11 14.05 14.12
N GLU A 146 7.29 14.89 13.48
CA GLU A 146 6.72 16.08 14.11
C GLU A 146 5.78 15.70 15.27
N ILE A 147 4.89 14.74 15.05
CA ILE A 147 3.95 14.24 16.08
C ILE A 147 4.72 13.64 17.27
N LEU A 148 5.76 12.85 17.00
CA LEU A 148 6.60 12.28 18.05
C LEU A 148 7.37 13.35 18.84
N ASN A 149 7.80 14.44 18.20
CA ASN A 149 8.48 15.53 18.88
C ASN A 149 7.52 16.38 19.74
N GLN A 150 6.22 16.41 19.41
CA GLN A 150 5.19 17.12 20.15
C GLN A 150 4.56 16.29 21.28
N ASN A 151 4.73 14.97 21.27
CA ASN A 151 4.16 14.05 22.26
C ASN A 151 5.26 13.23 22.96
N ASP A 152 5.77 13.76 24.08
CA ASP A 152 6.82 13.12 24.88
C ASP A 152 6.44 11.71 25.36
N THR A 153 5.16 11.47 25.67
CA THR A 153 4.69 10.17 26.15
C THR A 153 4.78 9.13 25.03
N LEU A 154 4.33 9.48 23.83
CA LEU A 154 4.39 8.61 22.66
C LEU A 154 5.85 8.39 22.21
N CYS A 155 6.68 9.43 22.29
CA CYS A 155 8.12 9.32 22.02
C CYS A 155 8.81 8.39 23.02
N ASP A 156 8.51 8.50 24.30
CA ASP A 156 9.02 7.60 25.34
C ASP A 156 8.64 6.14 25.08
N GLU A 157 7.40 5.91 24.66
CA GLU A 157 6.86 4.59 24.38
C GLU A 157 7.48 3.98 23.11
N VAL A 158 7.44 4.69 21.97
CA VAL A 158 7.78 4.14 20.65
C VAL A 158 9.24 4.38 20.25
N ILE A 159 9.86 5.48 20.68
CA ILE A 159 11.27 5.78 20.37
C ILE A 159 12.21 5.35 21.48
N LYS A 160 11.89 5.60 22.75
CA LYS A 160 12.77 5.18 23.87
C LYS A 160 12.49 3.76 24.36
N ALA A 161 11.46 3.10 23.81
CA ALA A 161 11.07 1.73 24.16
C ALA A 161 10.76 1.57 25.66
N LYS A 162 10.18 2.60 26.30
CA LYS A 162 9.70 2.47 27.67
C LYS A 162 8.44 1.60 27.68
N ASN A 163 8.40 0.62 28.58
CA ASN A 163 7.30 -0.32 28.74
C ASN A 163 6.97 -1.14 27.46
N PRO A 164 7.91 -1.95 26.94
CA PRO A 164 7.73 -2.69 25.69
C PRO A 164 6.61 -3.74 25.75
N GLU A 165 6.13 -4.12 26.93
CA GLU A 165 5.03 -5.08 27.09
C GLU A 165 3.63 -4.45 26.94
N ASN A 166 3.55 -3.12 26.73
CA ASN A 166 2.26 -2.44 26.61
C ASN A 166 1.48 -2.87 25.37
N ARG A 167 0.40 -3.63 25.56
CA ARG A 167 -0.50 -4.05 24.46
C ARG A 167 -1.14 -2.86 23.73
N ALA A 168 -1.32 -1.73 24.42
CA ALA A 168 -1.95 -0.55 23.81
C ALA A 168 -1.02 0.25 22.89
N MET A 169 0.27 -0.10 22.78
CA MET A 169 1.27 0.70 22.05
C MET A 169 0.88 0.97 20.59
N TYR A 170 0.41 -0.05 19.87
CA TYR A 170 -0.04 0.10 18.49
C TYR A 170 -1.22 1.07 18.40
N ARG A 171 -2.22 0.88 19.26
CA ARG A 171 -3.39 1.77 19.30
C ARG A 171 -2.97 3.21 19.59
N ASN A 172 -2.18 3.43 20.64
CA ASN A 172 -1.69 4.75 21.04
C ASN A 172 -0.95 5.45 19.89
N PHE A 173 -0.05 4.73 19.21
CA PHE A 173 0.71 5.26 18.09
C PHE A 173 -0.17 5.58 16.88
N PHE A 174 -0.87 4.57 16.35
CA PHE A 174 -1.63 4.75 15.11
C PHE A 174 -2.80 5.73 15.28
N SER A 175 -3.49 5.74 16.43
CA SER A 175 -4.55 6.73 16.66
C SER A 175 -3.98 8.14 16.79
N ALA A 176 -2.92 8.33 17.59
CA ALA A 176 -2.32 9.66 17.76
C ALA A 176 -1.78 10.20 16.42
N VAL A 177 -1.20 9.34 15.59
CA VAL A 177 -0.71 9.75 14.27
C VAL A 177 -1.89 10.11 13.36
N ARG A 178 -2.90 9.25 13.26
CA ARG A 178 -4.08 9.46 12.41
C ARG A 178 -4.92 10.67 12.81
N ASP A 179 -5.01 11.00 14.10
CA ASP A 179 -5.75 12.17 14.59
C ASP A 179 -5.13 13.51 14.15
N ASN A 180 -3.85 13.50 13.77
CA ASN A 180 -3.12 14.67 13.25
C ASN A 180 -3.06 14.70 11.72
N LYS A 181 -3.90 13.91 11.04
CA LYS A 181 -3.92 13.86 9.58
C LYS A 181 -4.44 15.16 8.98
N GLU A 182 -3.65 15.76 8.10
CA GLU A 182 -3.97 17.00 7.39
C GLU A 182 -4.11 16.78 5.88
N ALA A 183 -4.83 17.69 5.22
CA ALA A 183 -5.13 17.57 3.81
C ALA A 183 -3.87 17.76 2.95
N GLY A 184 -3.47 16.72 2.22
CA GLY A 184 -2.28 16.73 1.37
C GLY A 184 -0.97 16.38 2.08
N ASP A 185 -1.05 15.86 3.32
CA ASP A 185 0.10 15.20 3.94
C ASP A 185 0.40 13.84 3.31
N ASN A 186 1.61 13.31 3.54
CA ASN A 186 2.02 11.99 3.06
C ASN A 186 1.73 10.89 4.10
N LEU A 187 0.85 11.15 5.07
CA LEU A 187 0.76 10.33 6.27
C LEU A 187 0.20 8.93 5.98
N GLY A 188 -0.65 8.79 4.96
CA GLY A 188 -1.16 7.49 4.52
C GLY A 188 -0.04 6.57 4.07
N GLU A 189 0.86 7.09 3.25
CA GLU A 189 2.00 6.37 2.69
C GLU A 189 3.05 6.05 3.76
N GLU A 190 3.30 6.98 4.70
CA GLU A 190 4.20 6.74 5.83
C GLU A 190 3.69 5.62 6.75
N LEU A 191 2.38 5.63 7.07
CA LEU A 191 1.77 4.58 7.88
C LEU A 191 1.73 3.24 7.13
N LEU A 192 1.43 3.22 5.83
CA LEU A 192 1.49 2.01 5.00
C LEU A 192 2.89 1.39 5.02
N ALA A 193 3.95 2.20 4.91
CA ALA A 193 5.32 1.73 4.96
C ALA A 193 5.63 1.02 6.29
N ILE A 194 5.23 1.61 7.41
CA ILE A 194 5.39 1.02 8.75
C ILE A 194 4.58 -0.28 8.86
N CYS A 195 3.33 -0.28 8.40
CA CYS A 195 2.45 -1.45 8.41
C CYS A 195 3.07 -2.64 7.66
N LEU A 196 3.51 -2.41 6.43
CA LEU A 196 4.15 -3.42 5.59
C LEU A 196 5.47 -3.92 6.18
N HIS A 197 6.25 -3.03 6.77
CA HIS A 197 7.49 -3.40 7.45
C HIS A 197 7.23 -4.35 8.62
N ILE A 198 6.25 -4.04 9.48
CA ILE A 198 5.86 -4.93 10.59
C ILE A 198 5.37 -6.28 10.06
N LEU A 199 4.42 -6.27 9.11
CA LEU A 199 3.85 -7.49 8.54
C LEU A 199 4.88 -8.38 7.84
N SER A 200 5.93 -7.80 7.27
CA SER A 200 7.01 -8.56 6.62
C SER A 200 7.78 -9.48 7.58
N HIS A 201 7.59 -9.36 8.90
CA HIS A 201 8.21 -10.21 9.91
C HIS A 201 7.40 -11.46 10.26
N ILE A 202 6.20 -11.63 9.69
CA ILE A 202 5.40 -12.82 9.97
C ILE A 202 6.19 -14.08 9.59
N PRO A 203 6.41 -15.01 10.54
CA PRO A 203 7.22 -16.19 10.32
C PRO A 203 6.52 -17.17 9.37
N GLY A 204 7.30 -17.88 8.57
CA GLY A 204 6.80 -18.90 7.64
C GLY A 204 6.25 -18.33 6.32
N GLU A 205 6.19 -17.02 6.15
CA GLU A 205 5.72 -16.40 4.91
C GLU A 205 6.80 -16.35 3.82
N GLU A 206 6.34 -16.40 2.57
CA GLU A 206 7.19 -16.28 1.39
C GLU A 206 7.52 -14.82 1.06
N ASP A 207 8.66 -14.64 0.41
CA ASP A 207 9.05 -13.35 -0.18
C ASP A 207 7.99 -12.89 -1.19
N GLY A 208 7.60 -11.63 -1.10
CA GLY A 208 6.60 -11.02 -1.97
C GLY A 208 5.15 -11.38 -1.66
N LYS A 209 4.85 -11.94 -0.48
CA LYS A 209 3.47 -12.04 0.03
C LYS A 209 2.81 -10.67 0.12
N PHE A 210 3.50 -9.72 0.76
CA PHE A 210 3.01 -8.36 0.92
C PHE A 210 3.42 -7.52 -0.28
N CYS A 211 2.42 -6.92 -0.92
CA CYS A 211 2.57 -6.08 -2.08
C CYS A 211 2.00 -4.70 -1.78
N ILE A 212 2.62 -3.64 -2.27
CA ILE A 212 2.04 -2.29 -2.30
C ILE A 212 1.82 -1.86 -3.73
N ILE A 213 0.68 -1.23 -3.99
CA ILE A 213 0.39 -0.58 -5.26
C ILE A 213 0.42 0.92 -5.01
N THR A 214 1.40 1.62 -5.56
CA THR A 214 1.56 3.08 -5.43
C THR A 214 2.20 3.64 -6.69
N ASP A 215 1.72 4.80 -7.14
CA ASP A 215 2.33 5.57 -8.22
C ASP A 215 3.20 6.72 -7.70
N ASP A 216 3.26 6.92 -6.37
CA ASP A 216 4.11 7.93 -5.77
C ASP A 216 5.55 7.43 -5.60
N LYS A 217 6.47 8.08 -6.31
CA LYS A 217 7.91 7.85 -6.20
C LYS A 217 8.45 8.18 -4.80
N GLY A 218 7.87 9.17 -4.13
CA GLY A 218 8.22 9.56 -2.78
C GLY A 218 7.94 8.42 -1.80
N ALA A 219 6.71 7.91 -1.81
CA ALA A 219 6.29 6.73 -1.06
C ALA A 219 7.16 5.51 -1.35
N ALA A 220 7.35 5.16 -2.64
CA ALA A 220 8.17 4.03 -3.04
C ALA A 220 9.62 4.15 -2.54
N GLY A 221 10.22 5.34 -2.65
CA GLY A 221 11.57 5.61 -2.16
C GLY A 221 11.70 5.51 -0.64
N LYS A 222 10.71 6.01 0.11
CA LYS A 222 10.67 5.90 1.58
C LYS A 222 10.58 4.43 2.02
N ILE A 223 9.71 3.65 1.37
CA ILE A 223 9.54 2.22 1.63
C ILE A 223 10.85 1.46 1.32
N ASP A 224 11.40 1.62 0.13
CA ASP A 224 12.66 0.97 -0.25
C ASP A 224 13.80 1.32 0.72
N THR A 225 13.88 2.59 1.15
CA THR A 225 14.85 3.04 2.15
C THR A 225 14.64 2.38 3.51
N LEU A 226 13.39 2.25 3.98
CA LEU A 226 13.06 1.59 5.24
C LEU A 226 13.53 0.13 5.22
N PHE A 227 13.19 -0.62 4.18
CA PHE A 227 13.58 -2.03 4.04
C PHE A 227 15.09 -2.21 3.86
N LYS A 228 15.79 -1.28 3.19
CA LYS A 228 17.26 -1.31 3.04
C LYS A 228 18.04 -0.91 4.28
N LYS A 229 17.58 0.10 5.04
CA LYS A 229 18.21 0.53 6.31
C LYS A 229 18.03 -0.50 7.42
N THR A 230 17.21 -1.51 7.16
CA THR A 230 16.97 -2.57 8.12
C THR A 230 18.17 -3.48 8.30
N ILE A 231 18.71 -3.48 9.52
CA ILE A 231 19.80 -4.37 9.95
C ILE A 231 19.36 -5.80 9.70
N ASN A 232 20.27 -6.66 9.21
CA ASN A 232 19.97 -8.04 8.82
C ASN A 232 19.14 -8.85 9.86
N GLN A 233 19.27 -8.56 11.16
CA GLN A 233 18.52 -9.24 12.23
C GLN A 233 17.02 -8.90 12.26
N PHE A 234 16.62 -7.74 11.74
CA PHE A 234 15.23 -7.31 11.58
C PHE A 234 14.84 -7.25 10.11
N LYS A 235 15.59 -7.91 9.22
CA LYS A 235 15.27 -7.90 7.80
C LYS A 235 14.09 -8.83 7.56
N GLY A 236 12.89 -8.26 7.56
CA GLY A 236 11.68 -8.94 7.17
C GLY A 236 11.73 -9.43 5.72
N LYS A 237 10.71 -10.17 5.33
CA LYS A 237 10.52 -10.67 3.97
C LYS A 237 10.47 -9.51 2.98
N SER A 238 10.97 -9.75 1.78
CA SER A 238 10.87 -8.76 0.72
C SER A 238 9.41 -8.51 0.36
N ILE A 239 9.10 -7.25 0.08
CA ILE A 239 7.78 -6.84 -0.42
C ILE A 239 7.89 -6.46 -1.90
N ILE A 240 6.78 -6.54 -2.62
CA ILE A 240 6.73 -6.13 -4.02
C ILE A 240 6.09 -4.74 -4.10
N ILE A 241 6.77 -3.80 -4.77
CA ILE A 241 6.24 -2.47 -5.06
C ILE A 241 5.76 -2.47 -6.51
N PHE A 242 4.48 -2.18 -6.72
CA PHE A 242 3.86 -2.02 -8.03
C PHE A 242 3.52 -0.56 -8.26
N SER A 243 4.12 0.03 -9.28
CA SER A 243 3.52 1.18 -9.97
C SER A 243 2.55 0.69 -11.05
N THR A 244 1.66 1.57 -11.52
CA THR A 244 0.77 1.28 -12.64
C THR A 244 1.54 0.83 -13.89
N PRO A 245 2.67 1.48 -14.30
CA PRO A 245 3.53 0.98 -15.36
C PRO A 245 4.16 -0.39 -15.09
N LYS A 246 4.61 -0.66 -13.86
CA LYS A 246 5.16 -1.97 -13.50
C LYS A 246 4.10 -3.05 -13.60
N LEU A 247 2.90 -2.75 -13.11
CA LEU A 247 1.76 -3.66 -13.16
C LEU A 247 1.38 -3.99 -14.60
N ALA A 248 1.29 -3.00 -15.50
CA ALA A 248 1.05 -3.23 -16.92
C ALA A 248 2.08 -4.18 -17.56
N GLN A 249 3.38 -4.00 -17.22
CA GLN A 249 4.42 -4.92 -17.68
C GLN A 249 4.24 -6.34 -17.14
N VAL A 250 3.89 -6.50 -15.87
CA VAL A 250 3.64 -7.82 -15.27
C VAL A 250 2.43 -8.50 -15.91
N LEU A 251 1.34 -7.76 -16.12
CA LEU A 251 0.13 -8.29 -16.76
C LEU A 251 0.40 -8.76 -18.19
N TYR A 252 1.22 -8.04 -18.96
CA TYR A 252 1.67 -8.48 -20.28
C TYR A 252 2.53 -9.75 -20.20
N ALA A 253 3.49 -9.81 -19.25
CA ALA A 253 4.34 -10.99 -19.06
C ALA A 253 3.55 -12.25 -18.66
N GLU A 254 2.49 -12.07 -17.88
CA GLU A 254 1.54 -13.13 -17.48
C GLU A 254 0.49 -13.44 -18.57
N LYS A 255 0.59 -12.82 -19.76
CA LYS A 255 -0.31 -12.99 -20.91
C LYS A 255 -1.77 -12.60 -20.64
N LEU A 256 -2.00 -11.73 -19.66
CA LEU A 256 -3.31 -11.14 -19.37
C LEU A 256 -3.59 -9.92 -20.26
N LEU A 257 -2.54 -9.25 -20.72
CA LEU A 257 -2.62 -8.23 -21.76
C LEU A 257 -2.03 -8.80 -23.04
N VAL A 258 -2.79 -8.74 -24.14
CA VAL A 258 -2.37 -9.27 -25.44
C VAL A 258 -2.17 -8.14 -26.44
N ASN A 259 -3.04 -7.13 -26.40
CA ASN A 259 -3.02 -6.05 -27.38
C ASN A 259 -2.38 -4.79 -26.81
N LYS A 260 -1.85 -3.95 -27.71
CA LYS A 260 -1.28 -2.65 -27.36
C LYS A 260 -2.31 -1.73 -26.71
N GLU A 261 -3.56 -1.83 -27.14
CA GLU A 261 -4.67 -1.00 -26.65
C GLU A 261 -4.93 -1.23 -25.16
N ASP A 262 -5.00 -2.49 -24.73
CA ASP A 262 -5.20 -2.88 -23.33
C ASP A 262 -4.03 -2.40 -22.43
N VAL A 263 -2.79 -2.56 -22.91
CA VAL A 263 -1.60 -2.02 -22.22
C VAL A 263 -1.67 -0.50 -22.11
N LEU A 264 -2.09 0.16 -23.19
CA LEU A 264 -2.16 1.61 -23.25
C LEU A 264 -3.28 2.16 -22.34
N ALA A 265 -4.40 1.47 -22.22
CA ALA A 265 -5.50 1.86 -21.34
C ALA A 265 -5.06 1.90 -19.86
N ILE A 266 -4.34 0.86 -19.42
CA ILE A 266 -3.78 0.81 -18.06
C ILE A 266 -2.74 1.92 -17.85
N LEU A 267 -1.83 2.13 -18.80
CA LEU A 267 -0.81 3.19 -18.69
C LEU A 267 -1.43 4.60 -18.68
N LYS A 268 -2.48 4.83 -19.46
CA LYS A 268 -3.16 6.13 -19.55
C LYS A 268 -3.98 6.46 -18.30
N ALA A 269 -4.41 5.47 -17.54
CA ALA A 269 -5.12 5.72 -16.29
C ALA A 269 -4.26 6.52 -15.29
N GLY A 270 -2.96 6.28 -15.25
CA GLY A 270 -2.03 7.00 -14.37
C GLY A 270 -1.57 8.36 -14.91
N SER A 271 -1.54 8.55 -16.23
CA SER A 271 -1.15 9.82 -16.85
C SER A 271 -1.55 9.90 -18.34
N ASN A 272 -2.11 11.03 -18.76
CA ASN A 272 -2.50 11.29 -20.15
C ASN A 272 -1.36 11.83 -21.04
N GLY A 273 -0.09 11.70 -20.63
CA GLY A 273 1.03 12.32 -21.34
C GLY A 273 2.36 11.58 -21.24
N ASN A 274 3.42 12.32 -20.90
CA ASN A 274 4.75 11.74 -20.68
C ASN A 274 4.80 11.13 -19.28
N LEU A 275 5.06 9.83 -19.21
CA LEU A 275 5.37 9.09 -18.01
C LEU A 275 6.86 9.24 -17.68
N LEU A 276 7.18 9.26 -16.38
CA LEU A 276 8.55 9.19 -15.90
C LEU A 276 8.74 7.86 -15.17
N VAL A 277 9.35 6.90 -15.84
CA VAL A 277 9.51 5.53 -15.33
C VAL A 277 10.96 5.29 -14.92
N LEU A 278 11.17 4.66 -13.78
CA LEU A 278 12.44 4.07 -13.38
C LEU A 278 12.55 2.69 -14.00
N GLY A 279 13.60 2.47 -14.80
CA GLY A 279 13.78 1.20 -15.46
C GLY A 279 15.14 1.05 -16.12
N THR A 280 15.27 -0.03 -16.87
CA THR A 280 16.48 -0.36 -17.65
C THR A 280 16.08 -0.81 -19.04
N ARG A 281 16.84 -0.42 -20.05
CA ARG A 281 16.78 -0.98 -21.42
C ARG A 281 17.92 -1.97 -21.62
N ASN A 282 17.89 -2.72 -22.73
CA ASN A 282 18.87 -3.78 -23.02
C ASN A 282 20.35 -3.42 -22.86
N PHE A 283 20.73 -2.17 -23.13
CA PHE A 283 22.11 -1.71 -23.08
C PHE A 283 22.41 -0.82 -21.86
N ASP A 284 21.43 -0.65 -20.97
CA ASP A 284 21.62 0.18 -19.78
C ASP A 284 22.39 -0.62 -18.72
N LEU A 285 23.51 -0.06 -18.30
CA LEU A 285 24.33 -0.62 -17.21
C LEU A 285 23.78 -0.31 -15.82
N ARG A 286 22.85 0.66 -15.71
CA ARG A 286 22.27 1.15 -14.46
C ARG A 286 20.81 1.54 -14.65
N VAL A 287 20.06 1.55 -13.56
CA VAL A 287 18.67 2.04 -13.52
C VAL A 287 18.66 3.54 -13.81
N ASN A 288 17.82 3.95 -14.76
CA ASN A 288 17.68 5.33 -15.18
C ASN A 288 16.23 5.80 -15.04
N GLU A 289 16.05 7.10 -14.83
CA GLU A 289 14.76 7.75 -15.04
C GLU A 289 14.55 8.00 -16.54
N ILE A 290 13.50 7.39 -17.07
CA ILE A 290 13.18 7.39 -18.50
C ILE A 290 11.87 8.16 -18.67
N ARG A 291 11.95 9.35 -19.28
CA ARG A 291 10.77 10.10 -19.70
C ARG A 291 10.29 9.59 -21.05
N ILE A 292 9.06 9.12 -21.13
CA ILE A 292 8.53 8.42 -22.31
C ILE A 292 7.00 8.59 -22.41
N THR A 293 6.45 8.60 -23.62
CA THR A 293 4.99 8.63 -23.83
C THR A 293 4.37 7.26 -23.50
N CYS A 294 3.10 7.24 -23.11
CA CYS A 294 2.37 5.98 -22.87
C CYS A 294 2.40 5.05 -24.09
N ASP A 295 2.21 5.58 -25.31
CA ASP A 295 2.26 4.82 -26.55
C ASP A 295 3.62 4.14 -26.79
N LYS A 296 4.72 4.88 -26.56
CA LYS A 296 6.06 4.34 -26.75
C LYS A 296 6.43 3.35 -25.65
N LEU A 297 5.96 3.59 -24.41
CA LEU A 297 6.15 2.64 -23.31
C LEU A 297 5.40 1.33 -23.57
N ALA A 298 4.16 1.38 -24.05
CA ALA A 298 3.39 0.20 -24.44
C ALA A 298 4.14 -0.63 -25.51
N GLU A 299 4.70 0.02 -26.53
CA GLU A 299 5.54 -0.66 -27.53
C GLU A 299 6.76 -1.34 -26.92
N LEU A 300 7.47 -0.67 -26.01
CA LEU A 300 8.66 -1.23 -25.38
C LEU A 300 8.32 -2.38 -24.42
N ILE A 301 7.18 -2.34 -23.74
CA ILE A 301 6.69 -3.44 -22.89
C ILE A 301 6.38 -4.67 -23.76
N MET A 302 5.76 -4.47 -24.92
CA MET A 302 5.41 -5.57 -25.82
C MET A 302 6.60 -6.17 -26.56
N GLN A 303 7.69 -5.41 -26.72
CA GLN A 303 8.91 -5.86 -27.35
C GLN A 303 9.73 -6.79 -26.45
N PRO A 304 10.27 -7.91 -26.98
CA PRO A 304 11.18 -8.76 -26.24
C PRO A 304 12.38 -7.97 -25.73
N ASN A 305 12.53 -7.92 -24.40
CA ASN A 305 13.55 -7.14 -23.71
C ASN A 305 13.58 -5.64 -24.07
N GLY A 306 12.45 -5.05 -24.48
CA GLY A 306 12.40 -3.64 -24.89
C GLY A 306 12.66 -2.68 -23.72
N ILE A 307 12.04 -2.96 -22.58
CA ILE A 307 12.27 -2.26 -21.31
C ILE A 307 11.99 -3.20 -20.14
N ASN A 308 12.74 -3.08 -19.06
CA ASN A 308 12.39 -3.62 -17.75
C ASN A 308 12.00 -2.45 -16.85
N VAL A 309 10.71 -2.33 -16.56
CA VAL A 309 10.18 -1.32 -15.65
C VAL A 309 10.49 -1.77 -14.23
N ILE A 310 11.00 -0.86 -13.41
CA ILE A 310 11.23 -1.10 -11.98
C ILE A 310 10.16 -0.37 -11.17
N PHE A 311 9.87 0.88 -11.52
CA PHE A 311 8.80 1.71 -10.94
C PHE A 311 8.33 2.78 -11.92
#